data_AF-A0A1G5C4B9-F1
#
_entry.id   AF-A0A1G5C4B9-F1
#
_cell.length_a   1.000
_cell.length_b   1.000
_cell.length_c   1.000
_cell.angle_alpha   90.00
_cell.angle_beta   90.00
_cell.angle_gamma   90.00
#
_symmetry.space_group_name_H-M   'P 1'
#
loop_
_entity.id
_entity.type
_entity.pdbx_description
1 polymer ?
#
loop_
_entity_poly.entity_id
_entity_poly.type
_entity_poly.pdbx_seq_one_letter_code
_entity_poly.pdbx_strand_id
1 'polypeptide(L)'
;MDEIEDNCQYKEVHALLIINPFRTKALNEREPIHEKQINLAIKYNSLIIETTTLLQIFELFQRGEIDSERCREVFKTQIGLLKIEDVKK
;
A
#
# COMPACT_ATOMS: atom_id res chain seq x y z
N MET A 1 15.59 41.17 1.46
CA MET A 1 14.32 40.64 1.98
C MET A 1 13.91 39.64 0.93
N ASP A 2 14.37 38.40 1.09
CA ASP A 2 14.09 37.34 0.13
C ASP A 2 12.78 36.70 0.56
N GLU A 3 11.70 37.12 -0.09
CA GLU A 3 10.42 36.43 -0.05
C GLU A 3 10.62 35.07 -0.72
N ILE A 4 10.83 34.04 0.09
CA ILE A 4 10.68 32.66 -0.36
C ILE A 4 9.19 32.50 -0.63
N GLU A 5 8.80 32.63 -1.88
CA GLU A 5 7.46 32.26 -2.35
C GLU A 5 7.16 30.85 -1.86
N ASP A 6 6.21 30.75 -0.92
CA ASP A 6 5.59 29.50 -0.48
C ASP A 6 4.78 28.92 -1.65
N ASN A 7 5.49 28.39 -2.65
CA ASN A 7 4.92 27.60 -3.72
C ASN A 7 4.68 26.18 -3.19
N CYS A 8 3.92 26.10 -2.10
CA CYS A 8 3.50 24.87 -1.45
C CYS A 8 2.35 24.31 -2.28
N GLN A 9 2.67 23.82 -3.48
CA GLN A 9 1.74 23.00 -4.23
C GLN A 9 1.45 21.80 -3.36
N TYR A 10 0.22 21.71 -2.83
CA TYR A 10 -0.31 20.53 -2.18
C TYR A 10 -0.24 19.37 -3.19
N LYS A 11 0.92 18.73 -3.30
CA LYS A 11 1.05 17.46 -3.99
C LYS A 11 0.05 16.53 -3.32
N GLU A 12 -0.88 15.97 -4.09
CA GLU A 12 -1.79 14.95 -3.58
C GLU A 12 -0.95 13.83 -2.95
N VAL A 13 -0.90 13.81 -1.61
CA VAL A 13 -0.12 12.82 -0.86
C VAL A 13 -0.94 11.55 -0.83
N HIS A 14 -0.50 10.54 -1.58
CA HIS A 14 -1.07 9.20 -1.49
C HIS A 14 -0.46 8.48 -0.28
N ALA A 15 -1.25 8.33 0.78
CA ALA A 15 -0.76 7.76 2.03
C ALA A 15 -0.67 6.23 1.98
N LEU A 16 0.47 5.68 2.39
CA LEU A 16 0.75 4.25 2.43
C LEU A 16 0.86 3.77 3.88
N LEU A 17 0.13 2.71 4.23
CA LEU A 17 0.21 2.03 5.52
C LEU A 17 0.63 0.57 5.31
N ILE A 18 1.85 0.22 5.72
CA ILE A 18 2.31 -1.18 5.75
C ILE A 18 2.11 -1.73 7.15
N ILE A 19 1.35 -2.82 7.29
CA ILE A 19 0.96 -3.37 8.60
C ILE A 19 1.16 -4.89 8.68
N ASN A 20 1.53 -5.37 9.86
CA ASN A 20 1.58 -6.80 10.20
C ASN A 20 0.52 -7.08 11.28
N PRO A 21 -0.76 -7.22 10.90
CA PRO A 21 -1.84 -7.40 11.87
C PRO A 21 -1.67 -8.73 12.61
N PHE A 22 -2.10 -8.75 13.86
CA PHE A 22 -2.08 -9.96 14.71
C PHE A 22 -0.72 -10.68 14.72
N ARG A 23 0.40 -9.94 14.76
CA ARG A 23 1.77 -10.50 14.71
C ARG A 23 2.05 -11.60 15.74
N THR A 24 1.29 -11.63 16.83
CA THR A 24 1.39 -12.61 17.92
C THR A 24 0.64 -13.92 17.64
N LYS A 25 -0.24 -13.95 16.62
CA LYS A 25 -0.95 -15.15 16.16
C LYS A 25 -0.19 -15.79 14.99
N ALA A 26 -0.31 -17.11 14.86
CA ALA A 26 0.20 -17.84 13.70
C ALA A 26 -0.51 -17.38 12.42
N LEU A 27 0.14 -17.48 11.25
CA LEU A 27 -0.39 -16.93 9.99
C LEU A 27 -1.80 -17.43 9.64
N ASN A 28 -2.07 -18.71 9.90
CA ASN A 28 -3.35 -19.36 9.66
C ASN A 28 -4.47 -18.96 10.64
N GLU A 29 -4.12 -18.29 11.75
CA GLU A 29 -5.05 -17.84 12.79
C GLU A 29 -5.32 -16.33 12.72
N ARG A 30 -4.70 -15.63 11.76
CA ARG A 30 -4.86 -14.20 11.59
C ARG A 30 -6.18 -13.90 10.90
N GLU A 31 -6.92 -12.99 11.50
CA GLU A 31 -8.16 -12.49 10.92
C GLU A 31 -7.82 -11.46 9.83
N PRO A 32 -8.65 -11.38 8.77
CA PRO A 32 -8.49 -10.36 7.75
C PRO A 32 -8.68 -8.97 8.35
N ILE A 33 -8.11 -7.95 7.68
CA ILE A 33 -8.34 -6.56 8.06
C ILE A 33 -9.85 -6.26 8.01
N HIS A 34 -10.35 -5.71 9.11
CA HIS A 34 -11.77 -5.42 9.26
C HIS A 34 -12.22 -4.38 8.21
N GLU A 35 -13.36 -4.61 7.58
CA GLU A 35 -13.92 -3.75 6.52
C GLU A 35 -13.97 -2.25 6.87
N LYS A 36 -14.21 -1.89 8.13
CA LYS A 36 -14.22 -0.49 8.58
C LYS A 36 -12.88 0.19 8.32
N GLN A 37 -11.76 -0.50 8.49
CA GLN A 37 -10.43 0.07 8.20
C GLN A 37 -10.20 0.23 6.70
N ILE A 38 -10.69 -0.72 5.90
CA ILE A 38 -10.62 -0.65 4.43
C ILE A 38 -11.44 0.55 3.93
N ASN A 39 -12.65 0.73 4.45
CA ASN A 39 -13.53 1.85 4.09
C ASN A 39 -12.95 3.21 4.50
N LEU A 40 -12.28 3.28 5.66
CA LEU A 40 -11.55 4.48 6.07
C LEU A 40 -10.39 4.74 5.10
N ALA A 41 -9.63 3.71 4.72
CA ALA A 41 -8.52 3.88 3.80
C ALA A 41 -8.97 4.42 2.44
N ILE A 42 -10.07 3.89 1.89
CA ILE A 42 -10.70 4.38 0.66
C ILE A 42 -11.16 5.84 0.83
N LYS A 43 -11.84 6.16 1.94
CA LYS A 43 -12.33 7.52 2.22
C LYS A 43 -11.21 8.57 2.27
N TYR A 44 -10.03 8.18 2.75
CA TYR A 44 -8.86 9.05 2.87
C TYR A 44 -7.85 8.90 1.73
N ASN A 45 -8.22 8.22 0.62
CA ASN A 45 -7.35 8.00 -0.54
C ASN A 45 -5.98 7.40 -0.16
N SER A 46 -6.02 6.40 0.72
CA SER A 46 -4.84 5.73 1.27
C SER A 46 -4.87 4.24 0.97
N LEU A 47 -3.69 3.64 0.93
CA LEU A 47 -3.48 2.23 0.66
C LEU A 47 -2.92 1.53 1.89
N ILE A 48 -3.55 0.43 2.26
CA ILE A 48 -3.10 -0.51 3.28
C ILE A 48 -2.45 -1.68 2.56
N ILE A 49 -1.26 -2.06 3.01
CA ILE A 49 -0.52 -3.23 2.52
C ILE A 49 -0.21 -4.12 3.71
N GLU A 50 -0.71 -5.35 3.70
CA GLU A 50 -0.29 -6.35 4.68
C GLU A 50 1.15 -6.78 4.39
N THR A 51 1.92 -7.02 5.45
CA THR A 51 3.33 -7.44 5.31
C THR A 51 3.47 -8.74 4.52
N THR A 52 2.50 -9.66 4.68
CA THR A 52 2.43 -10.89 3.88
C THR A 52 2.30 -10.60 2.39
N THR A 53 1.38 -9.70 2.01
CA THR A 53 1.21 -9.26 0.61
C THR A 53 2.47 -8.57 0.09
N LEU A 54 3.09 -7.70 0.89
CA LEU A 54 4.33 -7.03 0.49
C LEU A 54 5.48 -8.01 0.23
N LEU A 55 5.61 -9.05 1.06
CA LEU A 55 6.61 -10.10 0.88
C LEU A 55 6.32 -10.92 -0.38
N GLN A 56 5.06 -11.24 -0.67
CA GLN A 56 4.69 -11.90 -1.92
C GLN A 56 5.02 -11.05 -3.15
N ILE A 57 4.79 -9.74 -3.11
CA ILE A 57 5.19 -8.80 -4.17
C ILE A 57 6.71 -8.82 -4.34
N PHE A 58 7.46 -8.78 -3.23
CA PHE A 58 8.92 -8.87 -3.27
C PHE A 58 9.41 -10.19 -3.88
N GLU A 59 8.76 -11.32 -3.58
CA GLU A 59 9.06 -12.60 -4.23
C GLU A 59 8.84 -12.56 -5.75
N LEU A 60 7.73 -11.96 -6.22
CA LEU A 60 7.46 -11.80 -7.66
C LEU A 60 8.52 -10.91 -8.32
N PHE A 61 8.92 -9.83 -7.66
CA PHE A 61 9.97 -8.93 -8.13
C PHE A 61 11.32 -9.66 -8.25
N GLN A 62 11.69 -10.43 -7.23
CA GLN A 62 12.92 -11.23 -7.24
C GLN A 62 12.94 -12.31 -8.33
N ARG A 63 11.76 -12.81 -8.74
CA ARG A 63 11.61 -13.76 -9.86
C ARG A 63 11.58 -13.10 -11.24
N GLY A 64 11.53 -11.77 -11.29
CA GLY A 64 11.39 -11.01 -12.55
C GLY A 64 9.99 -11.11 -13.16
N GLU A 65 8.98 -11.53 -12.39
CA GLU A 65 7.58 -11.57 -12.85
C GLU A 65 6.95 -10.16 -12.87
N ILE A 66 7.48 -9.25 -12.05
CA ILE A 66 7.13 -7.83 -12.03
C ILE A 66 8.40 -6.99 -11.90
N ASP A 67 8.35 -5.75 -12.35
CA ASP A 67 9.44 -4.79 -12.21
C ASP A 67 9.11 -3.67 -11.21
N SER A 68 10.08 -2.78 -11.03
CA SER A 68 9.95 -1.64 -10.12
C SER A 68 8.94 -0.58 -10.60
N GLU A 69 8.68 -0.49 -11.90
CA GLU A 69 7.70 0.45 -12.45
C GLU A 69 6.28 -0.01 -12.14
N ARG A 70 6.01 -1.32 -12.32
CA ARG A 70 4.74 -1.92 -11.95
C ARG A 70 4.44 -1.76 -10.46
N CYS A 71 5.43 -1.95 -9.60
CA CYS A 71 5.28 -1.72 -8.17
C CYS A 71 4.92 -0.26 -7.87
N ARG A 72 5.60 0.70 -8.51
CA ARG A 72 5.33 2.14 -8.34
C ARG A 72 3.93 2.52 -8.82
N GLU A 73 3.50 1.97 -9.95
CA GLU A 73 2.15 2.19 -10.49
C GLU A 73 1.09 1.73 -9.48
N VAL A 74 1.18 0.47 -9.04
CA VAL A 74 0.23 -0.13 -8.11
C VAL A 74 0.17 0.65 -6.80
N PHE A 75 1.32 1.03 -6.23
CA PHE A 75 1.36 1.78 -4.96
C PHE A 75 0.87 3.23 -5.10
N LYS A 76 0.78 3.76 -6.32
CA LYS A 76 0.30 5.12 -6.57
C LYS A 76 -1.19 5.16 -6.88
N THR A 77 -1.73 4.12 -7.50
CA THR A 77 -3.11 4.10 -8.04
C THR A 77 -4.08 3.34 -7.14
N GLN A 78 -3.64 2.30 -6.44
CA GLN A 78 -4.52 1.49 -5.61
C GLN A 78 -4.89 2.20 -4.31
N ILE A 79 -6.12 2.00 -3.86
CA ILE A 79 -6.65 2.52 -2.59
C ILE A 79 -7.32 1.39 -1.80
N GLY A 80 -7.46 1.57 -0.49
CA GLY A 80 -8.07 0.56 0.36
C GLY A 80 -7.07 -0.50 0.78
N LEU A 81 -7.30 -1.76 0.45
CA LEU A 81 -6.43 -2.88 0.81
C LEU A 81 -5.80 -3.48 -0.45
N LEU A 82 -4.46 -3.49 -0.50
CA LEU A 82 -3.73 -4.09 -1.61
C LEU A 82 -3.83 -5.61 -1.56
N LYS A 83 -4.21 -6.21 -2.69
CA LYS A 83 -4.17 -7.66 -2.88
C LYS A 83 -3.15 -8.07 -3.92
N ILE A 84 -2.68 -9.30 -3.84
CA ILE A 84 -1.64 -9.80 -4.75
C ILE A 84 -2.15 -9.88 -6.19
N GLU A 85 -3.45 -10.06 -6.40
CA GLU A 85 -4.05 -10.09 -7.74
C GLU A 85 -3.94 -8.73 -8.43
N ASP A 86 -3.91 -7.62 -7.69
CA ASP A 86 -3.79 -6.28 -8.28
C ASP A 86 -2.42 -6.04 -8.92
N VAL A 87 -1.41 -6.74 -8.42
CA VAL A 87 -0.03 -6.62 -8.89
C VAL A 87 0.21 -7.47 -10.15
N LYS A 88 -0.50 -8.59 -10.27
CA LYS A 88 -0.41 -9.53 -11.40
C LYS A 88 -1.32 -9.20 -12.59
N LYS A 89 -2.21 -8.22 -12.47
CA LYS A 89 -3.02 -7.70 -13.58
C LYS A 89 -2.16 -7.05 -14.65
#